data_AF-A0A5E9PF23-F1
#
_entry.id   AF-A0A5E9PF23-F1
#
_cell.length_a   1.000
_cell.length_b   1.000
_cell.length_c   1.000
_cell.angle_alpha   90.00
_cell.angle_beta   90.00
_cell.angle_gamma   90.00
#
_symmetry.space_group_name_H-M   'P 1'
#
loop_
_entity.id
_entity.type
_entity.pdbx_description
1 polymer ?
#
loop_
_entity_poly.entity_id
_entity_poly.type
_entity_poly.pdbx_seq_one_letter_code
_entity_poly.pdbx_strand_id
1 'polypeptide(L)'
;MNKLRLLFTTSLLMSTLAGCQQIQTIAGGTVSTISKGVQAYDGWVSKGTMRIWDGMQNKSIRNKFLVLSQNENNNIIKLNSILINDNFKLEKRTFDAIYLEKYITHQANFNEANRKINNSIYISEKDLPAKMFIEQALAKGNEVKQYKNNINALINRSLKQPITEFKGASNRYDADAALIEFDKAGSPVAIMTRSWQTISAIGVDSRIYTNIYFGIETMRWFENSFPNRVLENSLIRTYR
;
A
#
# COMPACT_ATOMS: atom_id res chain seq x y z
N MET A 1 -9.39 69.75 -18.55
CA MET A 1 -9.46 69.22 -17.18
C MET A 1 -9.67 67.72 -17.24
N ASN A 2 -8.80 66.99 -16.53
CA ASN A 2 -8.71 65.54 -16.39
C ASN A 2 -10.02 64.82 -16.05
N LYS A 3 -10.19 63.58 -16.55
CA LYS A 3 -10.06 62.37 -15.72
C LYS A 3 -10.05 61.09 -16.57
N LEU A 4 -8.85 60.51 -16.61
CA LEU A 4 -8.51 59.12 -16.94
C LEU A 4 -9.37 58.14 -16.12
N ARG A 5 -9.98 57.14 -16.76
CA ARG A 5 -10.39 55.89 -16.12
C ARG A 5 -9.86 54.72 -16.93
N LEU A 6 -8.70 54.25 -16.49
CA LEU A 6 -8.12 52.94 -16.77
C LEU A 6 -8.94 51.90 -16.00
N LEU A 7 -9.37 50.80 -16.64
CA LEU A 7 -9.76 49.57 -15.93
C LEU A 7 -9.60 48.34 -16.83
N PHE A 8 -8.46 47.69 -16.61
CA PHE A 8 -8.11 46.27 -16.68
C PHE A 8 -8.95 45.30 -17.54
N THR A 9 -8.30 44.78 -18.58
CA THR A 9 -8.62 43.49 -19.22
C THR A 9 -8.29 42.34 -18.26
N THR A 10 -9.30 41.67 -17.72
CA THR A 10 -9.15 40.37 -17.06
C THR A 10 -9.25 39.26 -18.10
N SER A 11 -8.10 38.80 -18.60
CA SER A 11 -7.99 37.47 -19.19
C SER A 11 -7.93 36.44 -18.06
N LEU A 12 -9.05 35.76 -17.78
CA LEU A 12 -9.05 34.63 -16.86
C LEU A 12 -9.00 33.33 -17.66
N LEU A 13 -7.90 32.60 -17.44
CA LEU A 13 -7.60 31.26 -17.94
C LEU A 13 -8.76 30.29 -17.69
N MET A 14 -9.42 29.87 -18.77
CA MET A 14 -10.16 28.61 -18.82
C MET A 14 -9.21 27.51 -19.29
N SER A 15 -8.46 26.90 -18.37
CA SER A 15 -7.86 25.60 -18.64
C SER A 15 -7.63 24.83 -17.34
N THR A 16 -8.01 23.55 -17.37
CA THR A 16 -7.75 22.49 -16.37
C THR A 16 -8.76 22.29 -15.22
N LEU A 17 -10.03 22.02 -15.57
CA LEU A 17 -10.97 21.34 -14.66
C LEU A 17 -11.44 19.95 -15.14
N ALA A 18 -10.80 19.38 -16.17
CA ALA A 18 -11.12 18.04 -16.67
C ALA A 18 -10.34 16.91 -15.98
N GLY A 19 -9.28 17.21 -15.22
CA GLY A 19 -8.39 16.20 -14.63
C GLY A 19 -8.89 15.54 -13.34
N CYS A 20 -9.73 16.24 -12.55
CA CYS A 20 -10.22 15.69 -11.28
C CYS A 20 -11.44 14.76 -11.43
N GLN A 21 -12.27 14.97 -12.47
CA GLN A 21 -13.46 14.13 -12.71
C GLN A 21 -13.13 12.76 -13.30
N GLN A 22 -12.06 12.64 -14.10
CA GLN A 22 -11.63 11.32 -14.62
C GLN A 22 -11.13 10.39 -13.51
N ILE A 23 -10.44 10.93 -12.48
CA ILE A 23 -9.91 10.12 -11.37
C ILE A 23 -11.04 9.51 -10.52
N GLN A 24 -12.11 10.26 -10.27
CA GLN A 24 -13.26 9.75 -9.50
C GLN A 24 -14.07 8.69 -10.27
N THR A 25 -14.19 8.84 -11.59
CA THR A 25 -14.97 7.92 -12.42
C THR A 25 -14.24 6.59 -12.65
N ILE A 26 -12.91 6.62 -12.78
CA ILE A 26 -12.07 5.41 -12.89
C ILE A 26 -12.04 4.65 -11.54
N ALA A 27 -11.99 5.36 -10.41
CA ALA A 27 -12.02 4.73 -9.08
C ALA A 27 -13.31 3.92 -8.84
N GLY A 28 -14.47 4.46 -9.23
CA GLY A 28 -15.77 3.78 -9.04
C GLY A 28 -15.93 2.49 -9.87
N GLY A 29 -15.46 2.47 -11.13
CA GLY A 29 -15.53 1.28 -11.99
C GLY A 29 -14.49 0.20 -11.63
N THR A 30 -13.31 0.63 -11.19
CA THR A 30 -12.19 -0.27 -10.88
C THR A 30 -12.41 -1.07 -9.60
N VAL A 31 -13.04 -0.48 -8.58
CA VAL A 31 -13.40 -1.18 -7.32
C VAL A 31 -14.30 -2.39 -7.60
N SER A 32 -15.23 -2.29 -8.55
CA SER A 32 -16.17 -3.38 -8.89
C SER A 32 -15.56 -4.51 -9.74
N THR A 33 -14.46 -4.22 -10.45
CA THR A 33 -13.79 -5.19 -11.33
C THR A 33 -12.65 -5.89 -10.60
N ILE A 34 -11.87 -5.16 -9.80
CA ILE A 34 -10.86 -5.73 -8.89
C ILE A 34 -11.53 -6.59 -7.79
N SER A 35 -12.75 -6.26 -7.34
CA SER A 35 -13.47 -7.07 -6.36
C SER A 35 -13.85 -8.47 -6.87
N LYS A 36 -13.94 -8.68 -8.19
CA LYS A 36 -14.29 -9.98 -8.78
C LYS A 36 -13.10 -10.96 -8.81
N GLY A 37 -11.86 -10.49 -8.64
CA GLY A 37 -10.66 -11.32 -8.55
C GLY A 37 -10.35 -11.84 -7.13
N VAL A 38 -10.96 -11.27 -6.09
CA VAL A 38 -10.63 -11.59 -4.68
C VAL A 38 -11.59 -12.65 -4.13
N GLN A 39 -11.45 -13.90 -4.58
CA GLN A 39 -12.04 -15.03 -3.85
C GLN A 39 -11.28 -15.22 -2.53
N ALA A 40 -11.82 -14.70 -1.43
CA ALA A 40 -11.43 -15.13 -0.10
C ALA A 40 -11.92 -16.58 0.06
N TYR A 41 -11.00 -17.54 0.01
CA TYR A 41 -11.32 -18.95 0.11
C TYR A 41 -10.94 -19.45 1.51
N ASP A 42 -11.95 -19.71 2.33
CA ASP A 42 -11.84 -20.45 3.57
C ASP A 42 -12.43 -21.85 3.35
N GLY A 43 -11.69 -22.90 3.70
CA GLY A 43 -12.21 -24.27 3.75
C GLY A 43 -11.78 -25.22 2.62
N TRP A 44 -10.52 -25.70 2.68
CA TRP A 44 -10.09 -27.09 2.40
C TRP A 44 -8.57 -27.16 2.65
N VAL A 45 -8.20 -27.50 3.89
CA VAL A 45 -6.97 -27.02 4.56
C VAL A 45 -5.63 -27.56 3.99
N SER A 46 -5.62 -28.57 3.13
CA SER A 46 -4.37 -29.05 2.48
C SER A 46 -4.26 -28.70 0.99
N LYS A 47 -5.29 -28.97 0.17
CA LYS A 47 -5.27 -28.69 -1.28
C LYS A 47 -5.43 -27.20 -1.60
N GLY A 48 -6.28 -26.48 -0.85
CA GLY A 48 -6.49 -25.05 -1.04
C GLY A 48 -5.23 -24.24 -0.72
N THR A 49 -4.53 -24.61 0.36
CA THR A 49 -3.29 -23.96 0.79
C THR A 49 -2.16 -24.14 -0.22
N MET A 50 -1.97 -25.36 -0.73
CA MET A 50 -0.98 -25.61 -1.79
C MET A 50 -1.31 -24.86 -3.07
N ARG A 51 -2.58 -24.85 -3.50
CA ARG A 51 -3.00 -24.09 -4.67
C ARG A 51 -2.70 -22.60 -4.52
N ILE A 52 -2.94 -22.02 -3.34
CA ILE A 52 -2.61 -20.61 -3.07
C ILE A 52 -1.11 -20.40 -3.11
N TRP A 53 -0.34 -21.28 -2.45
CA TRP A 53 1.12 -21.20 -2.44
C TRP A 53 1.69 -21.23 -3.86
N ASP A 54 1.26 -22.20 -4.68
CA ASP A 54 1.76 -22.42 -6.04
C ASP A 54 1.25 -21.37 -7.01
N GLY A 55 0.02 -20.88 -6.82
CA GLY A 55 -0.63 -19.88 -7.66
C GLY A 55 -0.28 -18.43 -7.33
N MET A 56 0.49 -18.17 -6.26
CA MET A 56 0.95 -16.81 -5.96
C MET A 56 1.88 -16.29 -7.06
N GLN A 57 1.51 -15.14 -7.65
CA GLN A 57 2.15 -14.64 -8.87
C GLN A 57 3.62 -14.28 -8.69
N ASN A 58 3.99 -13.70 -7.55
CA ASN A 58 5.37 -13.30 -7.28
C ASN A 58 6.02 -14.24 -6.25
N LYS A 59 6.69 -15.29 -6.74
CA LYS A 59 7.38 -16.29 -5.92
C LYS A 59 8.51 -15.71 -5.07
N SER A 60 9.18 -14.65 -5.54
CA SER A 60 10.26 -13.99 -4.80
C SER A 60 9.72 -13.31 -3.54
N ILE A 61 8.67 -12.49 -3.68
CA ILE A 61 7.98 -11.88 -2.55
C ILE A 61 7.38 -12.95 -1.64
N ARG A 62 6.66 -13.93 -2.20
CA ARG A 62 6.11 -15.05 -1.42
C ARG A 62 7.19 -15.70 -0.55
N ASN A 63 8.30 -16.14 -1.14
CA ASN A 63 9.35 -16.86 -0.41
C ASN A 63 10.09 -15.96 0.59
N LYS A 64 10.15 -14.64 0.34
CA LYS A 64 10.75 -13.70 1.29
C LYS A 64 9.86 -13.51 2.53
N PHE A 65 8.55 -13.35 2.34
CA PHE A 65 7.62 -12.98 3.40
C PHE A 65 6.91 -14.16 4.07
N LEU A 66 6.74 -15.28 3.37
CA LEU A 66 5.93 -16.41 3.80
C LEU A 66 6.75 -17.71 3.78
N VAL A 67 6.34 -18.64 4.64
CA VAL A 67 6.92 -19.98 4.75
C VAL A 67 5.80 -21.00 4.65
N LEU A 68 6.00 -22.01 3.81
CA LEU A 68 5.15 -23.20 3.77
C LEU A 68 5.68 -24.20 4.79
N SER A 69 4.84 -24.57 5.76
CA SER A 69 5.14 -25.55 6.80
C SER A 69 4.18 -26.72 6.67
N GLN A 70 4.71 -27.94 6.73
CA GLN A 70 3.92 -29.15 6.85
C GLN A 70 3.70 -29.47 8.33
N ASN A 71 2.45 -29.62 8.74
CA ASN A 71 2.10 -30.13 10.05
C ASN A 71 1.25 -31.39 9.91
N GLU A 72 1.84 -32.53 10.23
CA GLU A 72 1.26 -33.89 10.39
C GLU A 72 0.45 -34.48 9.22
N ASN A 73 -0.05 -33.68 8.27
CA ASN A 73 -0.63 -33.98 6.95
C ASN A 73 -1.20 -32.71 6.25
N ASN A 74 -1.15 -31.55 6.90
CA ASN A 74 -1.67 -30.28 6.38
C ASN A 74 -0.54 -29.30 6.03
N ASN A 75 -0.68 -28.68 4.86
CA ASN A 75 0.16 -27.57 4.45
C ASN A 75 -0.40 -26.28 5.06
N ILE A 76 0.44 -25.53 5.77
CA ILE A 76 0.10 -24.25 6.40
C ILE A 76 1.07 -23.18 5.89
N ILE A 77 0.53 -22.08 5.39
CA ILE A 77 1.32 -20.89 5.06
C ILE A 77 1.39 -20.00 6.29
N LYS A 78 2.60 -19.75 6.77
CA LYS A 78 2.91 -18.89 7.91
C LYS A 78 3.72 -17.67 7.45
N LEU A 79 3.74 -16.63 8.27
CA LEU A 79 4.66 -15.51 8.09
C LEU A 79 6.09 -15.97 8.37
N ASN A 80 7.08 -15.38 7.68
CA ASN A 80 8.49 -15.59 7.99
C ASN A 80 8.76 -15.25 9.47
N SER A 81 9.47 -16.14 10.18
CA SER A 81 9.69 -16.03 11.63
C SER A 81 10.40 -14.74 12.03
N ILE A 82 11.25 -14.17 11.17
CA ILE A 82 11.91 -12.90 11.45
C ILE A 82 10.90 -11.74 11.58
N LEU A 83 9.82 -11.78 10.81
CA LEU A 83 8.74 -10.77 10.89
C LEU A 83 7.89 -10.99 12.14
N ILE A 84 7.61 -12.25 12.49
CA ILE A 84 6.92 -12.58 13.75
C ILE A 84 7.72 -12.08 14.95
N ASN A 85 9.04 -12.29 14.94
CA ASN A 85 9.95 -11.82 15.98
C ASN A 85 10.02 -10.29 16.04
N ASP A 86 9.78 -9.59 14.93
CA ASP A 86 9.59 -8.14 14.89
C ASP A 86 8.12 -7.72 15.12
N ASN A 87 7.31 -8.56 15.77
CA ASN A 87 5.92 -8.31 16.17
C ASN A 87 4.94 -8.02 15.02
N PHE A 88 5.25 -8.46 13.80
CA PHE A 88 4.29 -8.47 12.71
C PHE A 88 3.42 -9.72 12.75
N LYS A 89 2.16 -9.55 12.34
CA LYS A 89 1.19 -10.62 12.14
C LYS A 89 0.80 -10.66 10.66
N LEU A 90 0.49 -11.86 10.17
CA LEU A 90 -0.11 -12.02 8.85
C LEU A 90 -1.61 -11.82 8.99
N GLU A 91 -2.10 -10.67 8.53
CA GLU A 91 -3.52 -10.33 8.59
C GLU A 91 -4.29 -11.07 7.49
N LYS A 92 -3.80 -10.98 6.26
CA LYS A 92 -4.42 -11.62 5.10
C LYS A 92 -3.41 -11.93 4.01
N ARG A 93 -3.76 -12.89 3.15
CA ARG A 93 -3.05 -13.18 1.90
C ARG A 93 -4.03 -13.56 0.81
N THR A 94 -3.64 -13.31 -0.43
CA THR A 94 -4.34 -13.69 -1.66
C THR A 94 -3.31 -14.17 -2.69
N PHE A 95 -3.72 -14.50 -3.92
CA PHE A 95 -2.78 -14.89 -4.98
C PHE A 95 -1.87 -13.74 -5.45
N ASP A 96 -2.26 -12.50 -5.14
CA ASP A 96 -1.72 -11.27 -5.68
C ASP A 96 -1.32 -10.24 -4.60
N ALA A 97 -1.57 -10.53 -3.32
CA ALA A 97 -1.23 -9.63 -2.23
C ALA A 97 -0.93 -10.32 -0.89
N ILE A 98 -0.13 -9.65 -0.08
CA ILE A 98 0.15 -9.99 1.33
C ILE A 98 -0.13 -8.76 2.19
N TYR A 99 -0.81 -8.98 3.31
CA TYR A 99 -1.21 -7.95 4.25
C TYR A 99 -0.67 -8.29 5.63
N LEU A 100 0.14 -7.40 6.21
CA LEU A 100 0.70 -7.55 7.55
C LEU A 100 0.12 -6.49 8.48
N GLU A 101 0.00 -6.82 9.76
CA GLU A 101 -0.37 -5.89 10.82
C GLU A 101 0.75 -5.82 11.87
N LYS A 102 1.04 -4.63 12.39
CA LYS A 102 1.86 -4.43 13.59
C LYS A 102 1.23 -3.41 14.51
N TYR A 103 1.13 -3.76 15.78
CA TYR A 103 0.77 -2.80 16.83
C TYR A 103 1.95 -1.87 17.11
N ILE A 104 1.68 -0.56 17.20
CA ILE A 104 2.73 0.45 17.36
C ILE A 104 2.68 1.10 18.73
N THR A 105 1.54 1.62 19.15
CA THR A 105 1.48 2.40 20.39
C THR A 105 0.08 2.52 20.97
N HIS A 106 0.02 2.82 22.27
CA HIS A 106 -1.18 3.19 23.03
C HIS A 106 -1.06 4.63 23.52
N GLN A 107 -2.11 5.43 23.34
CA GLN A 107 -2.17 6.84 23.71
C GLN A 107 -3.46 7.18 24.45
N ALA A 108 -3.47 8.31 25.15
CA ALA A 108 -4.65 8.74 25.91
C ALA A 108 -5.82 9.17 24.99
N ASN A 109 -5.51 9.71 23.80
CA ASN A 109 -6.51 10.21 22.85
C ASN A 109 -6.01 10.23 21.40
N PHE A 110 -6.92 10.46 20.46
CA PHE A 110 -6.64 10.50 19.02
C PHE A 110 -5.67 11.60 18.62
N ASN A 111 -5.72 12.76 19.27
CA ASN A 111 -4.85 13.89 18.93
C ASN A 111 -3.39 13.53 19.22
N GLU A 112 -3.12 12.90 20.36
CA GLU A 112 -1.78 12.45 20.70
C GLU A 112 -1.29 11.33 19.77
N ALA A 113 -2.15 10.34 19.48
CA ALA A 113 -1.84 9.28 18.53
C ALA A 113 -1.47 9.84 17.15
N ASN A 114 -2.31 10.72 16.59
CA ASN A 114 -2.07 11.33 15.29
C ASN A 114 -0.82 12.21 15.26
N ARG A 115 -0.55 12.96 16.34
CA ARG A 115 0.69 13.75 16.48
C ARG A 115 1.91 12.85 16.45
N LYS A 116 1.90 11.73 17.18
CA LYS A 116 3.01 10.77 17.19
C LYS A 116 3.24 10.13 15.81
N ILE A 117 2.16 9.74 15.12
CA ILE A 117 2.24 9.24 13.74
C ILE A 117 2.88 10.30 12.82
N ASN A 118 2.42 11.55 12.87
CA ASN A 118 2.95 12.64 12.04
C ASN A 118 4.41 12.98 12.33
N ASN A 119 4.84 12.80 13.57
CA ASN A 119 6.22 13.09 13.99
C ASN A 119 7.14 11.87 13.83
N SER A 120 6.76 10.92 12.95
CA SER A 120 7.56 9.75 12.59
C SER A 120 8.00 8.91 13.79
N ILE A 121 7.12 8.74 14.79
CA ILE A 121 7.36 7.79 15.90
C ILE A 121 7.74 6.39 15.40
N TYR A 122 7.31 6.07 14.19
CA TYR A 122 7.66 4.87 13.46
C TYR A 122 8.16 5.25 12.07
N ILE A 123 9.36 4.80 11.71
CA ILE A 123 9.93 5.01 10.38
C ILE A 123 9.72 3.73 9.57
N SER A 124 8.54 3.60 8.97
CA SER A 124 8.15 2.41 8.20
C SER A 124 9.09 2.11 7.04
N GLU A 125 9.70 3.12 6.44
CA GLU A 125 10.67 2.97 5.34
C GLU A 125 11.96 2.21 5.74
N LYS A 126 12.23 2.11 7.05
CA LYS A 126 13.40 1.43 7.61
C LYS A 126 13.03 0.16 8.39
N ASP A 127 11.74 -0.18 8.43
CA ASP A 127 11.26 -1.36 9.12
C ASP A 127 11.68 -2.65 8.39
N LEU A 128 11.48 -3.79 9.07
CA LEU A 128 11.88 -5.07 8.54
C LEU A 128 11.16 -5.44 7.23
N PRO A 129 9.82 -5.28 7.08
CA PRO A 129 9.16 -5.50 5.80
C PRO A 129 9.73 -4.65 4.65
N ALA A 130 9.99 -3.35 4.86
CA ALA A 130 10.55 -2.47 3.84
C ALA A 130 11.93 -2.96 3.37
N LYS A 131 12.81 -3.31 4.32
CA LYS A 131 14.11 -3.91 4.03
C LYS A 131 13.97 -5.21 3.24
N MET A 132 13.10 -6.11 3.68
CA MET A 132 12.86 -7.38 3.01
C MET A 132 12.31 -7.19 1.57
N PHE A 133 11.44 -6.21 1.37
CA PHE A 133 10.89 -5.86 0.06
C PHE A 133 11.97 -5.34 -0.90
N ILE A 134 12.85 -4.47 -0.41
CA ILE A 134 13.99 -3.96 -1.19
C ILE A 134 14.99 -5.06 -1.49
N GLU A 135 15.43 -5.81 -0.49
CA GLU A 135 16.41 -6.89 -0.64
C GLU A 135 15.98 -7.93 -1.68
N GLN A 136 14.71 -8.37 -1.66
CA GLN A 136 14.24 -9.37 -2.63
C GLN A 136 14.19 -8.81 -4.06
N ALA A 137 13.93 -7.52 -4.23
CA ALA A 137 13.95 -6.88 -5.54
C ALA A 137 15.38 -6.79 -6.07
N LEU A 138 16.31 -6.28 -5.26
CA LEU A 138 17.71 -6.13 -5.62
C LEU A 138 18.36 -7.48 -5.96
N ALA A 139 18.01 -8.56 -5.24
CA ALA A 139 18.50 -9.90 -5.54
C ALA A 139 18.15 -10.42 -6.96
N LYS A 140 17.14 -9.83 -7.61
CA LYS A 140 16.74 -10.14 -9.01
C LYS A 140 17.35 -9.17 -10.02
N GLY A 141 18.10 -8.16 -9.55
CA GLY A 141 18.57 -7.04 -10.35
C GLY A 141 17.46 -6.07 -10.74
N ASN A 142 16.38 -6.02 -9.95
CA ASN A 142 15.30 -5.03 -10.07
C ASN A 142 15.64 -3.80 -9.21
N GLU A 143 15.04 -2.65 -9.51
CA GLU A 143 15.18 -1.45 -8.68
C GLU A 143 13.92 -1.23 -7.83
N VAL A 144 14.05 -0.55 -6.70
CA VAL A 144 12.90 -0.08 -5.91
C VAL A 144 12.91 1.43 -5.86
N LYS A 145 11.78 2.05 -6.21
CA LYS A 145 11.58 3.50 -6.11
C LYS A 145 10.70 3.82 -4.93
N GLN A 146 11.12 4.81 -4.15
CA GLN A 146 10.36 5.33 -3.03
C GLN A 146 9.66 6.62 -3.45
N TYR A 147 8.34 6.67 -3.24
CA TYR A 147 7.51 7.82 -3.59
C TYR A 147 6.89 8.45 -2.36
N LYS A 148 6.69 9.78 -2.41
CA LYS A 148 6.05 10.58 -1.37
C LYS A 148 4.69 10.02 -0.93
N ASN A 149 4.30 10.42 0.28
CA ASN A 149 3.09 9.96 0.96
C ASN A 149 1.77 10.19 0.19
N ASN A 150 1.71 11.18 -0.69
CA ASN A 150 0.58 11.39 -1.59
C ASN A 150 0.35 10.19 -2.53
N ILE A 151 1.42 9.56 -3.03
CA ILE A 151 1.32 8.36 -3.86
C ILE A 151 0.84 7.17 -3.03
N ASN A 152 1.37 6.99 -1.81
CA ASN A 152 0.88 5.98 -0.88
C ASN A 152 -0.62 6.15 -0.58
N ALA A 153 -1.07 7.39 -0.36
CA ALA A 153 -2.48 7.69 -0.10
C ALA A 153 -3.37 7.36 -1.29
N LEU A 154 -2.96 7.74 -2.51
CA LEU A 154 -3.72 7.45 -3.74
C LEU A 154 -3.84 5.95 -3.99
N ILE A 155 -2.75 5.20 -3.80
CA ILE A 155 -2.75 3.74 -3.96
C ILE A 155 -3.69 3.09 -2.94
N ASN A 156 -3.55 3.43 -1.66
CA ASN A 156 -4.36 2.83 -0.61
C ASN A 156 -5.85 3.14 -0.73
N ARG A 157 -6.22 4.33 -1.22
CA ARG A 157 -7.63 4.69 -1.47
C ARG A 157 -8.23 3.93 -2.66
N SER A 158 -7.40 3.47 -3.58
CA SER A 158 -7.84 2.82 -4.82
C SER A 158 -7.81 1.30 -4.77
N LEU A 159 -7.04 0.73 -3.83
CA LEU A 159 -6.87 -0.70 -3.66
C LEU A 159 -7.50 -1.19 -2.36
N LYS A 160 -7.94 -2.46 -2.37
CA LYS A 160 -8.56 -3.11 -1.22
C LYS A 160 -7.59 -3.14 -0.03
N GLN A 161 -8.07 -2.58 1.09
CA GLN A 161 -7.38 -2.60 2.38
C GLN A 161 -7.84 -3.79 3.24
N PRO A 162 -6.96 -4.34 4.10
CA PRO A 162 -7.32 -5.36 5.08
C PRO A 162 -7.98 -4.74 6.35
N ILE A 163 -8.12 -3.42 6.39
CA ILE A 163 -8.60 -2.68 7.56
C ILE A 163 -10.11 -2.88 7.72
N THR A 164 -10.55 -3.24 8.92
CA THR A 164 -11.98 -3.27 9.28
C THR A 164 -12.43 -1.88 9.73
N GLU A 165 -13.42 -1.31 9.05
CA GLU A 165 -13.98 0.00 9.41
C GLU A 165 -15.10 -0.14 10.43
N PHE A 166 -15.08 0.69 11.48
CA PHE A 166 -16.13 0.73 12.50
C PHE A 166 -16.13 2.07 13.23
N LYS A 167 -17.24 2.35 13.93
CA LYS A 167 -17.39 3.57 14.72
C LYS A 167 -16.35 3.60 15.85
N GLY A 168 -15.54 4.65 15.88
CA GLY A 168 -14.43 4.77 16.83
C GLY A 168 -13.09 4.34 16.26
N ALA A 169 -12.98 4.06 14.96
CA ALA A 169 -11.70 3.93 14.27
C ALA A 169 -11.46 5.11 13.31
N SER A 170 -10.19 5.47 13.10
CA SER A 170 -9.74 6.44 12.11
C SER A 170 -8.62 5.83 11.28
N ASN A 171 -8.77 5.85 9.96
CA ASN A 171 -7.80 5.30 9.02
C ASN A 171 -6.99 6.43 8.38
N ARG A 172 -5.67 6.25 8.26
CA ARG A 172 -4.78 7.20 7.59
C ARG A 172 -3.93 6.51 6.54
N TYR A 173 -3.86 7.13 5.38
CA TYR A 173 -3.16 6.58 4.21
C TYR A 173 -2.03 7.49 3.72
N ASP A 174 -1.83 8.65 4.34
CA ASP A 174 -0.94 9.72 3.91
C ASP A 174 0.22 9.97 4.89
N ALA A 175 0.49 9.01 5.78
CA ALA A 175 1.56 9.13 6.78
C ALA A 175 2.93 8.68 6.25
N ASP A 176 2.96 7.69 5.37
CA ASP A 176 4.19 7.02 4.94
C ASP A 176 4.38 7.08 3.42
N ALA A 177 5.63 6.90 2.98
CA ALA A 177 5.98 6.71 1.58
C ALA A 177 5.52 5.35 1.03
N ALA A 178 5.36 5.28 -0.30
CA ALA A 178 5.18 4.02 -1.02
C ALA A 178 6.52 3.52 -1.57
N LEU A 179 6.71 2.20 -1.62
CA LEU A 179 7.84 1.54 -2.29
C LEU A 179 7.32 0.76 -3.49
N ILE A 180 7.92 0.94 -4.66
CA ILE A 180 7.48 0.27 -5.89
C ILE A 180 8.69 -0.37 -6.54
N GLU A 181 8.61 -1.68 -6.76
CA GLU A 181 9.60 -2.48 -7.47
C GLU A 181 9.40 -2.33 -8.98
N PHE A 182 10.48 -2.10 -9.71
CA PHE A 182 10.52 -2.08 -11.17
C PHE A 182 11.53 -3.08 -11.71
N ASP A 183 11.16 -3.78 -12.78
CA ASP A 183 12.09 -4.65 -13.50
C ASP A 183 13.12 -3.86 -14.33
N LYS A 184 14.04 -4.59 -14.95
CA LYS A 184 15.10 -4.01 -15.81
C LYS A 184 14.57 -3.29 -17.05
N ALA A 185 13.34 -3.57 -17.47
CA ALA A 185 12.67 -2.89 -18.57
C ALA A 185 11.93 -1.63 -18.10
N GLY A 186 11.88 -1.38 -16.78
CA GLY A 186 11.18 -0.24 -16.19
C GLY A 186 9.69 -0.51 -15.94
N SER A 187 9.24 -1.76 -16.02
CA SER A 187 7.84 -2.13 -15.74
C SER A 187 7.65 -2.37 -14.24
N PRO A 188 6.54 -1.93 -13.63
CA PRO A 188 6.27 -2.17 -12.21
C PRO A 188 5.95 -3.65 -11.96
N VAL A 189 6.54 -4.19 -10.89
CA VAL A 189 6.46 -5.61 -10.52
C VAL A 189 5.71 -5.82 -9.22
N ALA A 190 5.89 -4.91 -8.27
CA ALA A 190 5.21 -4.96 -6.98
C ALA A 190 5.14 -3.58 -6.33
N ILE A 191 4.15 -3.39 -5.48
CA ILE A 191 3.90 -2.16 -4.73
C ILE A 191 3.78 -2.51 -3.25
N MET A 192 4.55 -1.85 -2.40
CA MET A 192 4.38 -1.88 -0.95
C MET A 192 3.87 -0.52 -0.46
N THR A 193 2.75 -0.53 0.24
CA THR A 193 2.19 0.65 0.91
C THR A 193 2.02 0.43 2.41
N ARG A 194 1.80 1.52 3.13
CA ARG A 194 1.45 1.51 4.55
C ARG A 194 0.14 2.23 4.80
N SER A 195 -0.61 1.75 5.78
CA SER A 195 -1.81 2.42 6.26
C SER A 195 -1.89 2.31 7.77
N TRP A 196 -2.43 3.34 8.41
CA TRP A 196 -2.60 3.37 9.86
C TRP A 196 -4.06 3.23 10.21
N GLN A 197 -4.33 2.49 11.27
CA GLN A 197 -5.62 2.51 11.95
C GLN A 197 -5.41 2.92 13.40
N THR A 198 -6.13 3.96 13.80
CA THR A 198 -6.21 4.42 15.18
C THR A 198 -7.58 4.06 15.74
N ILE A 199 -7.63 3.28 16.82
CA ILE A 199 -8.85 2.68 17.36
C ILE A 199 -9.10 3.23 18.77
N SER A 200 -10.33 3.65 19.02
CA SER A 200 -10.82 3.97 20.36
C SER A 200 -11.12 2.68 21.12
N ALA A 201 -10.43 2.50 22.25
CA ALA A 201 -10.65 1.44 23.22
C ALA A 201 -10.70 2.05 24.63
N ILE A 202 -10.21 1.36 25.67
CA ILE A 202 -9.81 2.00 26.94
C ILE A 202 -8.51 2.76 26.65
N GLY A 203 -8.63 3.98 26.13
CA GLY A 203 -7.54 4.74 25.50
C GLY A 203 -7.58 4.64 23.97
N VAL A 204 -6.45 4.83 23.30
CA VAL A 204 -6.36 4.87 21.84
C VAL A 204 -5.16 4.07 21.34
N ASP A 205 -5.41 3.02 20.56
CA ASP A 205 -4.38 2.18 19.98
C ASP A 205 -4.09 2.57 18.53
N SER A 206 -2.83 2.50 18.13
CA SER A 206 -2.41 2.70 16.74
C SER A 206 -1.74 1.45 16.20
N ARG A 207 -2.25 0.99 15.05
CA ARG A 207 -1.75 -0.14 14.28
C ARG A 207 -1.30 0.35 12.91
N ILE A 208 -0.25 -0.28 12.40
CA ILE A 208 0.19 -0.10 11.02
C ILE A 208 -0.07 -1.37 10.23
N TYR A 209 -0.63 -1.20 9.04
CA TYR A 209 -0.84 -2.24 8.06
C TYR A 209 0.16 -2.07 6.92
N THR A 210 0.86 -3.15 6.60
CA THR A 210 1.76 -3.26 5.46
C THR A 210 1.07 -4.03 4.36
N ASN A 211 0.83 -3.37 3.24
CA ASN A 211 0.19 -3.99 2.08
C ASN A 211 1.25 -4.21 1.01
N ILE A 212 1.34 -5.43 0.48
CA ILE A 212 2.27 -5.77 -0.60
C ILE A 212 1.45 -6.35 -1.74
N TYR A 213 1.31 -5.60 -2.82
CA TYR A 213 0.59 -5.98 -4.03
C TYR A 213 1.57 -6.38 -5.11
N PHE A 214 1.32 -7.50 -5.77
CA PHE A 214 2.16 -8.03 -6.85
C PHE A 214 1.31 -8.72 -7.94
N GLY A 215 0.03 -8.37 -7.99
CA GLY A 215 -0.90 -8.80 -9.03
C GLY A 215 -0.65 -8.09 -10.36
N ILE A 216 -0.68 -8.82 -11.48
CA ILE A 216 -0.56 -8.26 -12.83
C ILE A 216 -1.61 -7.17 -13.08
N GLU A 217 -2.86 -7.40 -12.67
CA GLU A 217 -3.93 -6.41 -12.82
C GLU A 217 -3.66 -5.12 -12.04
N THR A 218 -3.12 -5.26 -10.82
CA THR A 218 -2.73 -4.12 -9.98
C THR A 218 -1.58 -3.33 -10.60
N MET A 219 -0.58 -4.02 -11.18
CA MET A 219 0.53 -3.34 -11.87
C MET A 219 0.04 -2.58 -13.10
N ARG A 220 -0.81 -3.21 -13.91
CA ARG A 220 -1.42 -2.57 -15.08
C ARG A 220 -2.31 -1.39 -14.71
N TRP A 221 -3.08 -1.52 -13.63
CA TRP A 221 -3.85 -0.40 -13.08
C TRP A 221 -2.93 0.75 -12.65
N PHE A 222 -1.83 0.45 -11.95
CA PHE A 222 -0.88 1.45 -11.49
C PHE A 222 -0.24 2.21 -12.67
N GLU A 223 0.24 1.51 -13.69
CA GLU A 223 0.82 2.13 -14.90
C GLU A 223 -0.16 3.10 -15.58
N ASN A 224 -1.43 2.72 -15.67
CA ASN A 224 -2.45 3.54 -16.31
C ASN A 224 -2.95 4.70 -15.43
N SER A 225 -2.84 4.57 -14.12
CA SER A 225 -3.43 5.53 -13.17
C SER A 225 -2.47 6.64 -12.74
N PHE A 226 -1.16 6.41 -12.84
CA PHE A 226 -0.14 7.33 -12.38
C PHE A 226 0.71 7.84 -13.55
N PRO A 227 0.46 9.07 -14.04
CA PRO A 227 1.28 9.66 -15.09
C PRO A 227 2.76 9.73 -14.68
N ASN A 228 3.68 9.47 -15.61
CA ASN A 228 5.13 9.49 -15.36
C ASN A 228 5.58 10.77 -14.64
N ARG A 229 5.09 11.93 -15.09
CA ARG A 229 5.40 13.23 -14.45
C ARG A 229 5.00 13.30 -12.98
N VAL A 230 3.88 12.68 -12.61
CA VAL A 230 3.42 12.63 -11.20
C VAL A 230 4.37 11.76 -10.37
N LEU A 231 4.79 10.61 -10.91
CA LEU A 231 5.75 9.72 -10.27
C LEU A 231 7.12 10.39 -10.14
N GLU A 232 7.65 11.01 -11.19
CA GLU A 232 8.92 11.73 -11.18
C GLU A 232 8.95 12.85 -10.11
N ASN A 233 7.91 13.69 -10.07
CA ASN A 233 7.81 14.77 -9.07
C ASN A 233 7.65 14.27 -7.63
N SER A 234 7.17 13.04 -7.47
CA SER A 234 6.92 12.40 -6.18
C SER A 234 8.05 11.45 -5.77
N LEU A 235 9.06 11.25 -6.61
CA LEU A 235 10.19 10.37 -6.32
C LEU A 235 11.05 10.97 -5.20
N ILE A 236 11.34 10.15 -4.18
CA ILE A 236 12.23 10.51 -3.07
C ILE A 236 13.61 9.92 -3.33
N ARG A 237 13.68 8.65 -3.72
CA ARG A 237 14.93 7.93 -3.96
C ARG A 237 14.71 6.64 -4.75
N THR A 238 15.81 6.11 -5.25
CA THR A 238 15.88 4.81 -5.92
C THR A 238 16.91 3.94 -5.22
N TYR A 239 16.54 2.68 -4.96
CA TYR A 239 17.42 1.63 -4.45
C TYR A 239 17.84 0.74 -5.62
N ARG A 240 19.15 0.52 -5.77
CA ARG A 240 19.79 -0.25 -6.83
C ARG A 240 20.94 -1.05 -6.26
#